data_AF-A0A4Z2DDD3-F1
#
_entry.id   AF-A0A4Z2DDD3-F1
#
_cell.length_a   1.000
_cell.length_b   1.000
_cell.length_c   1.000
_cell.angle_alpha   90.00
_cell.angle_beta   90.00
_cell.angle_gamma   90.00
#
_symmetry.space_group_name_H-M   'P 1'
#
loop_
_entity.id
_entity.type
_entity.pdbx_description
1 polymer ?
#
loop_
_entity_poly.entity_id
_entity_poly.type
_entity_poly.pdbx_seq_one_letter_code
_entity_poly.pdbx_strand_id
1 'polypeptide(L)'
;MPSTVKDDDWSISASEEELKKVLTEIQNNVFKETLENECYKNFMEKLNIEIEKTVPSVSRRASLVRKRSKSRSSAIDRFITLSNEQKCLVLQAQYEEHKNQIELIRTNFEETLDLQKAISEELKARHDEILKNHNLFSKLVEKECLFANQVIPAEKVLRHSDDYCKLIDTQSDKLRLKNSSIKATLKKTKEQLRQKESGEVLSAIDFEQMKIDNNKCLAEIDEKNHTIQTMKITSARTLQILSEYKKKLSKVLHEQKYIKGEQNQRQEMQRRVQSEIILAKQELKLERALNEKFENQISSYLVPSVIDFVRLVSEEHALSSKQNIYSRRLTIAKVALRYYKKRWLQIQRSNLNEAL
;
A
#
# COMPACT_ATOMS: atom_id res chain seq x y z
N MET A 1 -45.59 -34.46 -3.00
CA MET A 1 -45.31 -33.87 -4.32
C MET A 1 -43.80 -33.92 -4.53
N PRO A 2 -43.24 -35.03 -5.04
CA PRO A 2 -41.83 -35.09 -5.38
C PRO A 2 -41.66 -34.60 -6.82
N SER A 3 -41.04 -33.43 -6.94
CA SER A 3 -40.50 -32.88 -8.17
C SER A 3 -39.41 -33.83 -8.69
N THR A 4 -39.74 -34.55 -9.76
CA THR A 4 -38.83 -35.31 -10.60
C THR A 4 -37.78 -34.37 -11.18
N VAL A 5 -36.58 -34.37 -10.61
CA VAL A 5 -35.37 -33.99 -11.34
C VAL A 5 -35.09 -35.18 -12.25
N LYS A 6 -35.45 -35.04 -13.53
CA LYS A 6 -34.94 -35.93 -14.56
C LYS A 6 -33.45 -35.65 -14.65
N ASP A 7 -32.62 -36.60 -14.22
CA ASP A 7 -31.28 -36.71 -14.76
C ASP A 7 -31.47 -37.11 -16.24
N ASP A 8 -31.64 -36.10 -17.09
CA ASP A 8 -31.57 -36.29 -18.53
C ASP A 8 -30.19 -36.90 -18.80
N ASP A 9 -30.20 -38.12 -19.31
CA ASP A 9 -29.00 -38.90 -19.59
C ASP A 9 -28.27 -38.18 -20.73
N TRP A 10 -27.37 -37.25 -20.36
CA TRP A 10 -26.66 -36.32 -21.24
C TRP A 10 -25.95 -37.04 -22.38
N SER A 11 -25.65 -38.32 -22.18
CA SER A 11 -25.11 -39.28 -23.14
C SER A 11 -26.00 -39.51 -24.37
N ILE A 12 -27.31 -39.31 -24.25
CA ILE A 12 -28.32 -39.50 -25.31
C ILE A 12 -28.43 -38.26 -26.20
N SER A 13 -28.10 -37.07 -25.69
CA SER A 13 -28.10 -35.81 -26.44
C SER A 13 -26.73 -35.34 -26.93
N ALA A 14 -25.65 -35.98 -26.48
CA ALA A 14 -24.27 -35.60 -26.79
C ALA A 14 -23.85 -36.03 -28.19
N SER A 15 -23.10 -35.18 -28.89
CA SER A 15 -22.49 -35.48 -30.19
C SER A 15 -21.41 -36.55 -30.05
N GLU A 16 -21.15 -37.34 -31.11
CA GLU A 16 -20.09 -38.36 -31.14
C GLU A 16 -18.70 -37.77 -30.77
N GLU A 17 -18.46 -36.51 -31.10
CA GLU A 17 -17.25 -35.78 -30.71
C GLU A 17 -17.17 -35.48 -29.21
N GLU A 18 -18.31 -35.21 -28.56
CA GLU A 18 -18.38 -34.95 -27.11
C GLU A 18 -18.16 -36.25 -26.33
N LEU A 19 -18.73 -37.36 -26.81
CA LEU A 19 -18.51 -38.69 -26.25
C LEU A 19 -17.04 -39.14 -26.37
N LYS A 20 -16.38 -38.86 -27.50
CA LYS A 20 -14.94 -39.13 -27.66
C LYS A 20 -14.09 -38.31 -26.69
N LYS A 21 -14.42 -37.03 -26.49
CA LYS A 21 -13.71 -36.18 -25.50
C LYS A 21 -13.86 -36.74 -24.08
N VAL A 22 -15.07 -37.10 -23.67
CA VAL A 22 -15.30 -37.67 -22.33
C VAL A 22 -14.60 -39.02 -22.17
N LEU A 23 -14.60 -39.88 -23.20
CA LEU A 23 -13.83 -41.13 -23.17
C LEU A 23 -12.33 -40.88 -22.98
N THR A 24 -11.75 -39.91 -23.69
CA THR A 24 -10.33 -39.56 -23.49
C THR A 24 -10.06 -39.00 -22.10
N GLU A 25 -10.99 -38.23 -21.53
CA GLU A 25 -10.87 -37.68 -20.18
C GLU A 25 -10.93 -38.78 -19.11
N ILE A 26 -11.86 -39.73 -19.25
CA ILE A 26 -11.96 -40.90 -18.38
C ILE A 26 -10.70 -41.75 -18.48
N GLN A 27 -10.20 -42.02 -19.69
CA GLN A 27 -8.96 -42.77 -19.88
C GLN A 27 -7.77 -42.08 -19.19
N ASN A 28 -7.67 -40.75 -19.30
CA ASN A 28 -6.64 -39.98 -18.62
C ASN A 28 -6.78 -40.00 -17.10
N ASN A 29 -8.00 -39.95 -16.56
CA ASN A 29 -8.25 -40.00 -15.12
C ASN A 29 -7.95 -41.39 -14.55
N VAL A 30 -8.39 -42.46 -15.23
CA VAL A 30 -8.03 -43.84 -14.88
C VAL A 30 -6.52 -44.01 -14.87
N PHE A 31 -5.81 -43.49 -15.88
CA PHE A 31 -4.35 -43.54 -15.92
C PHE A 31 -3.70 -42.85 -14.71
N LYS A 32 -4.15 -41.63 -14.35
CA LYS A 32 -3.66 -40.91 -13.16
C LYS A 32 -3.90 -41.68 -11.87
N GLU A 33 -5.10 -42.24 -11.69
CA GLU A 33 -5.44 -43.03 -10.51
C GLU A 33 -4.63 -44.33 -10.44
N THR A 34 -4.35 -44.97 -11.59
CA THR A 34 -3.48 -46.15 -11.61
C THR A 34 -2.05 -45.82 -11.20
N LEU A 35 -1.49 -44.70 -11.65
CA LEU A 35 -0.18 -44.21 -11.24
C LEU A 35 -0.14 -43.88 -9.74
N GLU A 36 -1.16 -43.19 -9.23
CA GLU A 36 -1.27 -42.86 -7.81
C GLU A 36 -1.28 -44.15 -6.96
N ASN A 37 -2.07 -45.14 -7.38
CA ASN A 37 -2.15 -46.45 -6.72
C ASN A 37 -0.83 -47.23 -6.78
N GLU A 38 -0.10 -47.17 -7.89
CA GLU A 38 1.22 -47.78 -8.02
C GLU A 38 2.24 -47.13 -7.07
N CYS A 39 2.22 -45.80 -6.97
CA CYS A 39 3.05 -45.04 -6.06
C CYS A 39 2.84 -45.46 -4.59
N TYR A 40 1.59 -45.60 -4.16
CA TYR A 40 1.28 -46.10 -2.83
C TYR A 40 1.67 -47.56 -2.62
N LYS A 41 1.47 -48.43 -3.61
CA LYS A 41 1.89 -49.84 -3.52
C LYS A 41 3.40 -49.95 -3.33
N ASN A 42 4.19 -49.25 -4.13
CA ASN A 42 5.65 -49.23 -4.05
C ASN A 42 6.13 -48.69 -2.69
N PHE A 43 5.46 -47.66 -2.16
CA PHE A 43 5.77 -47.12 -0.83
C PHE A 43 5.48 -48.13 0.29
N MET A 44 4.31 -48.78 0.24
CA MET A 44 3.90 -49.76 1.23
C MET A 44 4.76 -51.03 1.20
N GLU A 45 5.16 -51.51 0.02
CA GLU A 45 6.06 -52.65 -0.14
C GLU A 45 7.43 -52.36 0.50
N LYS A 46 7.95 -51.16 0.31
CA LYS A 46 9.21 -50.73 0.94
C LYS A 46 9.11 -50.57 2.45
N LEU A 47 8.03 -49.98 2.97
CA LEU A 47 7.79 -49.91 4.42
C LEU A 47 7.74 -51.31 5.06
N ASN A 48 7.10 -52.27 4.39
CA ASN A 48 7.10 -53.66 4.86
C ASN A 48 8.52 -54.25 4.90
N ILE A 49 9.35 -53.97 3.89
CA ILE A 49 10.76 -54.42 3.86
C ILE A 49 11.58 -53.77 4.98
N GLU A 50 11.34 -52.50 5.34
CA GLU A 50 12.00 -51.84 6.47
C GLU A 50 11.55 -52.38 7.83
N ILE A 51 10.26 -52.70 7.98
CA ILE A 51 9.72 -53.35 9.19
C ILE A 51 10.30 -54.76 9.34
N GLU A 52 10.44 -55.53 8.26
CA GLU A 52 11.10 -56.84 8.30
C GLU A 52 12.59 -56.77 8.65
N LYS A 53 13.31 -55.73 8.22
CA LYS A 53 14.71 -55.51 8.59
C LYS A 53 14.91 -55.09 10.06
N THR A 54 13.89 -54.51 10.69
CA THR A 54 13.98 -53.95 12.06
C THR A 54 13.49 -54.87 13.16
N VAL A 55 12.87 -56.01 12.83
CA VAL A 55 12.44 -57.02 13.81
C VAL A 55 13.42 -58.21 13.80
N PRO A 56 14.28 -58.39 14.82
CA PRO A 56 15.05 -59.62 14.97
C PRO A 56 14.08 -60.79 15.21
N SER A 57 14.32 -61.93 14.55
CA SER A 57 13.47 -63.11 14.60
C SER A 57 13.23 -63.61 16.04
N VAL A 58 12.10 -63.22 16.65
CA VAL A 58 11.62 -63.83 17.89
C VAL A 58 10.53 -64.83 17.56
N SER A 59 10.95 -66.10 17.61
CA SER A 59 10.23 -67.34 17.86
C SER A 59 8.71 -67.24 18.02
N ARG A 60 8.00 -67.93 17.11
CA ARG A 60 6.59 -68.30 17.22
C ARG A 60 6.38 -69.24 18.42
N ARG A 61 5.80 -68.74 19.53
CA ARG A 61 4.97 -69.59 20.41
C ARG A 61 4.07 -68.81 21.36
N ALA A 62 2.80 -69.21 21.34
CA ALA A 62 1.75 -69.01 22.36
C ALA A 62 1.27 -67.54 22.53
N SER A 63 -0.01 -67.24 22.71
CA SER A 63 -1.09 -68.02 23.31
C SER A 63 -2.45 -67.44 22.93
N LEU A 64 -3.43 -68.33 22.91
CA LEU A 64 -4.86 -68.06 22.86
C LEU A 64 -5.29 -67.15 24.01
N VAL A 65 -5.78 -65.94 23.71
CA VAL A 65 -6.59 -65.17 24.68
C VAL A 65 -7.88 -64.68 24.03
N ARG A 66 -8.94 -65.33 24.49
CA ARG A 66 -10.38 -65.06 24.44
C ARG A 66 -10.85 -63.72 23.87
N LYS A 67 -11.73 -63.88 22.86
CA LYS A 67 -12.84 -63.01 22.48
C LYS A 67 -13.50 -62.33 23.70
N ARG A 68 -13.49 -61.00 23.71
CA ARG A 68 -14.58 -60.19 24.26
C ARG A 68 -15.22 -59.41 23.13
N SER A 69 -16.39 -59.90 22.73
CA SER A 69 -17.36 -59.24 21.87
C SER A 69 -17.72 -57.86 22.44
N LYS A 70 -17.36 -56.79 21.73
CA LYS A 70 -17.92 -55.47 21.96
C LYS A 70 -18.63 -55.03 20.69
N SER A 71 -19.96 -54.99 20.83
CA SER A 71 -20.97 -54.29 20.04
C SER A 71 -20.60 -53.91 18.60
N ARG A 72 -21.26 -54.60 17.67
CA ARG A 72 -21.53 -54.12 16.31
C ARG A 72 -22.24 -52.76 16.38
N SER A 73 -21.48 -51.68 16.32
CA SER A 73 -22.00 -50.40 15.86
C SER A 73 -21.88 -50.39 14.34
N SER A 74 -23.04 -50.39 13.67
CA SER A 74 -23.22 -50.04 12.26
C SER A 74 -22.68 -48.63 12.00
N ALA A 75 -21.36 -48.51 11.88
CA ALA A 75 -20.72 -47.41 11.18
C ALA A 75 -20.22 -48.03 9.88
N ILE A 76 -20.94 -47.74 8.81
CA ILE A 76 -20.46 -47.83 7.43
C ILE A 76 -18.96 -47.55 7.43
N ASP A 77 -18.21 -48.56 7.00
CA ASP A 77 -16.89 -48.53 6.37
C ASP A 77 -16.38 -47.10 6.08
N ARG A 78 -16.00 -46.36 7.12
CA ARG A 78 -15.21 -45.15 6.95
C ARG A 78 -13.83 -45.67 6.63
N PHE A 79 -13.61 -45.97 5.36
CA PHE A 79 -12.27 -46.09 4.81
C PHE A 79 -11.44 -44.98 5.43
N ILE A 80 -10.45 -45.34 6.24
CA ILE A 80 -9.47 -44.38 6.76
C ILE A 80 -8.67 -43.98 5.52
N THR A 81 -9.15 -42.96 4.83
CA THR A 81 -8.45 -42.39 3.68
C THR A 81 -7.28 -41.57 4.20
N LEU A 82 -6.13 -41.72 3.57
CA LEU A 82 -4.98 -40.85 3.84
C LEU A 82 -5.41 -39.38 3.71
N SER A 83 -4.99 -38.56 4.67
CA SER A 83 -5.10 -37.10 4.56
C SER A 83 -4.37 -36.64 3.29
N ASN A 84 -4.83 -35.56 2.66
CA ASN A 84 -4.13 -34.96 1.51
C ASN A 84 -2.66 -34.65 1.83
N GLU A 85 -2.36 -34.26 3.07
CA GLU A 85 -1.00 -34.05 3.54
C GLU A 85 -0.17 -35.35 3.53
N GLN A 86 -0.74 -36.44 4.03
CA GLN A 86 -0.09 -37.76 4.03
C GLN A 86 0.13 -38.28 2.60
N LYS A 87 -0.84 -38.06 1.70
CA LYS A 87 -0.70 -38.38 0.27
C LYS A 87 0.45 -37.59 -0.35
N CYS A 88 0.53 -36.29 -0.11
CA CYS A 88 1.62 -35.46 -0.59
C CYS A 88 2.99 -35.93 -0.07
N LEU A 89 3.09 -36.34 1.20
CA LEU A 89 4.33 -36.89 1.76
C LEU A 89 4.78 -38.17 1.06
N VAL A 90 3.85 -39.11 0.80
CA VAL A 90 4.17 -40.35 0.08
C VAL A 90 4.61 -40.07 -1.35
N LEU A 91 3.87 -39.19 -2.05
CA LEU A 91 4.22 -38.78 -3.41
C LEU A 91 5.59 -38.10 -3.46
N GLN A 92 5.92 -37.25 -2.48
CA GLN A 92 7.22 -36.60 -2.40
C GLN A 92 8.34 -37.61 -2.16
N ALA A 93 8.16 -38.55 -1.24
CA ALA A 93 9.16 -39.60 -0.99
C ALA A 93 9.41 -40.47 -2.22
N GLN A 94 8.36 -40.85 -2.95
CA GLN A 94 8.47 -41.63 -4.19
C GLN A 94 9.09 -40.81 -5.33
N TYR A 95 8.77 -39.51 -5.42
CA TYR A 95 9.39 -38.60 -6.39
C TYR A 95 10.90 -38.46 -6.14
N GLU A 96 11.32 -38.24 -4.90
CA GLU A 96 12.74 -38.15 -4.53
C GLU A 96 13.48 -39.47 -4.82
N GLU A 97 12.83 -40.60 -4.56
CA GLU A 97 13.38 -41.92 -4.89
C GLU A 97 13.54 -42.14 -6.40
N HIS A 98 12.50 -41.86 -7.19
CA HIS A 98 12.61 -41.95 -8.65
C HIS A 98 13.68 -41.01 -9.19
N LYS A 99 13.81 -39.81 -8.63
CA LYS A 99 14.88 -38.88 -8.97
C LYS A 99 16.26 -39.49 -8.67
N ASN A 100 16.44 -40.10 -7.51
CA ASN A 100 17.70 -40.77 -7.15
C ASN A 100 18.00 -41.97 -8.07
N GLN A 101 16.99 -42.76 -8.43
CA GLN A 101 17.15 -43.88 -9.37
C GLN A 101 17.53 -43.40 -10.77
N ILE A 102 16.90 -42.32 -11.26
CA ILE A 102 17.24 -41.71 -12.54
C ILE A 102 18.69 -41.23 -12.53
N GLU A 103 19.13 -40.56 -11.47
CA GLU A 103 20.52 -40.11 -11.34
C GLU A 103 21.50 -41.30 -11.32
N LEU A 104 21.22 -42.35 -10.55
CA LEU A 104 22.06 -43.56 -10.51
C LEU A 104 22.15 -44.25 -11.88
N ILE A 105 21.02 -44.35 -12.57
CA ILE A 105 20.97 -44.92 -13.92
C ILE A 105 21.79 -44.03 -14.88
N ARG A 106 21.65 -42.71 -14.78
CA ARG A 106 22.41 -41.75 -15.59
C ARG A 106 23.91 -41.90 -15.36
N THR A 107 24.37 -41.95 -14.11
CA THR A 107 25.79 -42.11 -13.79
C THR A 107 26.34 -43.43 -14.32
N ASN A 108 25.61 -44.54 -14.15
CA ASN A 108 26.03 -45.84 -14.67
C ASN A 108 26.11 -45.85 -16.21
N PHE A 109 25.15 -45.19 -16.88
CA PHE A 109 25.19 -45.05 -18.34
C PHE A 109 26.35 -44.16 -18.80
N GLU A 110 26.63 -43.05 -18.12
CA GLU A 110 27.77 -42.18 -18.40
C GLU A 110 29.09 -42.95 -18.26
N GLU A 111 29.28 -43.69 -17.17
CA GLU A 111 30.47 -44.53 -16.96
C GLU A 111 30.63 -45.60 -18.06
N THR A 112 29.54 -46.26 -18.42
CA THR A 112 29.55 -47.28 -19.49
C THR A 112 29.86 -46.68 -20.85
N LEU A 113 29.26 -45.52 -21.15
CA LEU A 113 29.47 -44.79 -22.40
C LEU A 113 30.93 -44.35 -22.53
N ASP A 114 31.51 -43.81 -21.46
CA ASP A 114 32.91 -43.38 -21.46
C ASP A 114 33.87 -44.57 -21.60
N LEU A 115 33.56 -45.71 -20.98
CA LEU A 115 34.31 -46.95 -21.19
C LEU A 115 34.25 -47.42 -22.66
N GLN A 116 33.06 -47.44 -23.25
CA GLN A 116 32.89 -47.83 -24.66
C GLN A 116 33.61 -46.88 -25.62
N LYS A 117 33.57 -45.56 -25.36
CA LYS A 117 34.34 -44.58 -26.13
C LYS A 117 35.85 -44.83 -26.03
N ALA A 118 36.37 -45.06 -24.83
CA ALA A 118 37.78 -45.35 -24.62
C ALA A 118 38.23 -46.62 -25.36
N ILE A 119 37.41 -47.68 -25.33
CA ILE A 119 37.67 -48.92 -26.09
C ILE A 119 37.64 -48.62 -27.60
N SER A 120 36.68 -47.85 -28.09
CA SER A 120 36.59 -47.50 -29.52
C SER A 120 37.81 -46.70 -30.00
N GLU A 121 38.28 -45.73 -29.22
CA GLU A 121 39.48 -44.96 -29.54
C GLU A 121 40.74 -45.83 -29.57
N GLU A 122 40.86 -46.76 -28.63
CA GLU A 122 41.99 -47.70 -28.60
C GLU A 122 42.00 -48.64 -29.81
N LEU A 123 40.85 -49.21 -30.16
CA LEU A 123 40.71 -50.08 -31.33
C LEU A 123 41.03 -49.32 -32.63
N LYS A 124 40.59 -48.06 -32.76
CA LYS A 124 40.94 -47.20 -33.90
C LYS A 124 42.46 -46.97 -33.98
N ALA A 125 43.10 -46.63 -32.85
CA ALA A 125 44.54 -46.42 -32.82
C ALA A 125 45.33 -47.67 -33.21
N ARG A 126 44.92 -48.85 -32.70
CA ARG A 126 45.51 -50.14 -33.09
C ARG A 126 45.31 -50.46 -34.57
N HIS A 127 44.10 -50.22 -35.08
CA HIS A 127 43.79 -50.45 -36.49
C HIS A 127 44.68 -49.60 -37.42
N ASP A 128 44.82 -48.31 -37.12
CA ASP A 128 45.67 -47.39 -37.87
C ASP A 128 47.15 -47.81 -37.82
N GLU A 129 47.61 -48.32 -36.68
CA GLU A 129 48.98 -48.83 -36.52
C GLU A 129 49.22 -50.08 -37.38
N ILE A 130 48.31 -51.06 -37.31
CA ILE A 130 48.36 -52.29 -38.11
C ILE A 130 48.34 -51.97 -39.60
N LEU A 131 47.47 -51.05 -40.04
CA LEU A 131 47.40 -50.61 -41.44
C LEU A 131 48.70 -49.94 -41.89
N LYS A 132 49.29 -49.06 -41.06
CA LYS A 132 50.58 -48.44 -41.37
C LYS A 132 51.68 -49.49 -41.49
N ASN A 133 51.74 -50.45 -40.55
CA ASN A 133 52.72 -51.52 -40.59
C ASN A 133 52.55 -52.40 -41.83
N HIS A 134 51.31 -52.80 -42.14
CA HIS A 134 50.98 -53.55 -43.34
C HIS A 134 51.42 -52.81 -44.62
N ASN A 135 51.13 -51.52 -44.74
CA ASN A 135 51.51 -50.73 -45.91
C ASN A 135 53.03 -50.57 -46.05
N LEU A 136 53.76 -50.42 -44.93
CA LEU A 136 55.21 -50.36 -44.94
C LEU A 136 55.82 -51.71 -45.36
N PHE A 137 55.25 -52.80 -44.86
CA PHE A 137 55.65 -54.15 -45.24
C PHE A 137 55.32 -54.45 -46.71
N SER A 138 54.12 -54.12 -47.18
CA SER A 138 53.72 -54.27 -48.60
C SER A 138 54.66 -53.52 -49.53
N LYS A 139 55.02 -52.27 -49.20
CA LYS A 139 56.01 -51.50 -49.99
C LYS A 139 57.39 -52.16 -50.01
N LEU A 140 57.81 -52.80 -48.92
CA LEU A 140 59.06 -53.56 -48.87
C LEU A 140 58.97 -54.78 -49.80
N VAL A 141 57.87 -55.53 -49.74
CA VAL A 141 57.62 -56.69 -50.61
C VAL A 141 57.55 -56.28 -52.08
N GLU A 142 56.75 -55.24 -52.41
CA GLU A 142 56.59 -54.71 -53.75
C GLU A 142 57.94 -54.28 -54.33
N LYS A 143 58.75 -53.49 -53.60
CA LYS A 143 60.06 -53.03 -54.08
C LYS A 143 61.03 -54.17 -54.43
N GLU A 144 61.02 -55.24 -53.65
CA GLU A 144 61.95 -56.36 -53.81
C GLU A 144 61.46 -57.38 -54.86
N CYS A 145 60.15 -57.46 -55.11
CA CYS A 145 59.56 -58.38 -56.09
C CYS A 145 59.30 -57.75 -57.48
N LEU A 146 59.74 -56.52 -57.74
CA LEU A 146 59.58 -55.82 -59.03
C LEU A 146 60.26 -56.53 -60.22
N PHE A 147 61.28 -57.35 -59.97
CA PHE A 147 61.97 -58.15 -60.99
C PHE A 147 61.67 -59.63 -60.74
N ALA A 148 61.03 -60.29 -61.71
CA ALA A 148 60.48 -61.64 -61.57
C ALA A 148 61.50 -62.65 -61.00
N ASN A 149 61.04 -63.45 -60.03
CA ASN A 149 61.72 -64.55 -59.33
C ASN A 149 62.75 -64.20 -58.24
N GLN A 150 62.72 -63.00 -57.65
CA GLN A 150 63.50 -62.74 -56.44
C GLN A 150 62.76 -63.14 -55.16
N VAL A 151 63.38 -64.04 -54.40
CA VAL A 151 63.02 -64.35 -53.01
C VAL A 151 63.47 -63.18 -52.14
N ILE A 152 62.58 -62.64 -51.31
CA ILE A 152 62.91 -61.55 -50.39
C ILE A 152 64.03 -62.03 -49.44
N PRO A 153 65.15 -61.31 -49.33
CA PRO A 153 66.20 -61.66 -48.39
C PRO A 153 65.65 -61.68 -46.96
N ALA A 154 65.88 -62.79 -46.23
CA ALA A 154 65.41 -62.95 -44.85
C ALA A 154 65.89 -61.81 -43.93
N GLU A 155 67.08 -61.25 -44.19
CA GLU A 155 67.64 -60.11 -43.46
C GLU A 155 66.75 -58.86 -43.51
N LYS A 156 66.10 -58.57 -44.65
CA LYS A 156 65.21 -57.41 -44.79
C LYS A 156 63.91 -57.57 -44.00
N VAL A 157 63.36 -58.80 -43.98
CA VAL A 157 62.18 -59.14 -43.19
C VAL A 157 62.49 -59.07 -41.70
N LEU A 158 63.65 -59.63 -41.29
CA LEU A 158 64.14 -59.55 -39.91
C LEU A 158 64.34 -58.09 -39.47
N ARG A 159 64.98 -57.28 -40.31
CA ARG A 159 65.19 -55.85 -40.01
C ARG A 159 63.87 -55.09 -39.84
N HIS A 160 62.89 -55.33 -40.72
CA HIS A 160 61.56 -54.73 -40.56
C HIS A 160 60.89 -55.16 -39.25
N SER A 161 60.99 -56.44 -38.89
CA SER A 161 60.47 -56.95 -37.62
C SER A 161 61.17 -56.30 -36.41
N ASP A 162 62.50 -56.17 -36.44
CA ASP A 162 63.27 -55.53 -35.37
C ASP A 162 62.93 -54.05 -35.21
N ASP A 163 62.77 -53.33 -36.33
CA ASP A 163 62.39 -51.92 -36.33
C ASP A 163 60.95 -51.73 -35.82
N TYR A 164 60.03 -52.65 -36.15
CA TYR A 164 58.67 -52.66 -35.59
C TYR A 164 58.68 -52.96 -34.09
N CYS A 165 59.45 -53.94 -33.61
CA CYS A 165 59.61 -54.22 -32.18
C CYS A 165 60.11 -52.99 -31.41
N LYS A 166 61.15 -52.30 -31.92
CA LYS A 166 61.65 -51.06 -31.31
C LYS A 166 60.59 -49.96 -31.28
N LEU A 167 59.79 -49.84 -32.34
CA LEU A 167 58.69 -48.87 -32.37
C LEU A 167 57.67 -49.16 -31.26
N ILE A 168 57.24 -50.42 -31.11
CA ILE A 168 56.33 -50.86 -30.04
C ILE A 168 56.92 -50.55 -28.66
N ASP A 169 58.20 -50.84 -28.42
CA ASP A 169 58.87 -50.56 -27.15
C ASP A 169 58.85 -49.06 -26.82
N THR A 170 59.20 -48.20 -27.79
CA THR A 170 59.14 -46.75 -27.57
C THR A 170 57.71 -46.24 -27.32
N GLN A 171 56.71 -46.86 -27.93
CA GLN A 171 55.30 -46.52 -27.73
C GLN A 171 54.82 -46.98 -26.34
N SER A 172 55.23 -48.16 -25.90
CA SER A 172 54.98 -48.68 -24.56
C SER A 172 55.54 -47.75 -23.48
N ASP A 173 56.77 -47.28 -23.63
CA ASP A 173 57.39 -46.34 -22.68
C ASP A 173 56.68 -44.98 -22.67
N LYS A 174 56.27 -44.46 -23.84
CA LYS A 174 55.46 -43.24 -23.92
C LYS A 174 54.12 -43.41 -23.20
N LEU A 175 53.43 -44.53 -23.37
CA LEU A 175 52.16 -44.81 -22.71
C LEU A 175 52.33 -44.97 -21.20
N ARG A 176 53.41 -45.61 -20.74
CA ARG A 176 53.76 -45.71 -19.31
C ARG A 176 53.97 -44.34 -18.67
N LEU A 177 54.72 -43.44 -19.32
CA LEU A 177 54.92 -42.08 -18.83
C LEU A 177 53.60 -41.29 -18.77
N LYS A 178 52.77 -41.38 -19.81
CA LYS A 178 51.44 -40.75 -19.82
C LYS A 178 50.55 -41.27 -18.70
N ASN A 179 50.52 -42.60 -18.48
CA ASN A 179 49.73 -43.22 -17.43
C ASN A 179 50.17 -42.74 -16.03
N SER A 180 51.48 -42.66 -15.78
CA SER A 180 52.04 -42.12 -14.54
C SER A 180 51.68 -40.65 -14.32
N SER A 181 51.72 -39.84 -15.38
CA SER A 181 51.31 -38.42 -15.33
C SER A 181 49.82 -38.27 -15.00
N ILE A 182 48.94 -39.02 -15.69
CA ILE A 182 47.48 -39.01 -15.44
C ILE A 182 47.17 -39.49 -14.00
N LYS A 183 47.86 -40.52 -13.49
CA LYS A 183 47.71 -40.96 -12.10
C LYS A 183 48.08 -39.86 -11.10
N ALA A 184 49.15 -39.11 -11.38
CA ALA A 184 49.58 -38.00 -10.53
C ALA A 184 48.55 -36.85 -10.54
N THR A 185 48.02 -36.47 -11.71
CA THR A 185 46.99 -35.42 -11.81
C THR A 185 45.68 -35.86 -11.17
N LEU A 186 45.26 -37.13 -11.34
CA LEU A 186 44.09 -37.70 -10.68
C LEU A 186 44.23 -37.66 -9.16
N LYS A 187 45.40 -38.04 -8.61
CA LYS A 187 45.67 -37.95 -7.17
C LYS A 187 45.58 -36.50 -6.67
N LYS A 188 46.19 -35.54 -7.38
CA LYS A 188 46.14 -34.12 -7.02
C LYS A 188 44.72 -33.56 -7.05
N THR A 189 43.94 -33.92 -8.08
CA THR A 189 42.55 -33.46 -8.24
C THR A 189 41.65 -34.04 -7.16
N LYS A 190 41.80 -35.34 -6.84
CA LYS A 190 41.09 -35.97 -5.71
C LYS A 190 41.43 -35.32 -4.37
N GLU A 191 42.70 -34.96 -4.15
CA GLU A 191 43.12 -34.25 -2.95
C GLU A 191 42.50 -32.84 -2.87
N GLN A 192 42.47 -32.10 -3.97
CA GLN A 192 41.80 -30.79 -4.05
C GLN A 192 40.29 -30.89 -3.83
N LEU A 193 39.65 -31.93 -4.38
CA LEU A 193 38.25 -32.21 -4.15
C LEU A 193 38.00 -32.49 -2.66
N ARG A 194 38.81 -33.37 -2.05
CA ARG A 194 38.70 -33.66 -0.61
C ARG A 194 38.90 -32.41 0.24
N GLN A 195 39.85 -31.54 -0.12
CA GLN A 195 40.08 -30.26 0.57
C GLN A 195 38.89 -29.31 0.45
N LYS A 196 38.26 -29.22 -0.73
CA LYS A 196 37.04 -28.42 -0.93
C LYS A 196 35.86 -28.99 -0.17
N GLU A 197 35.63 -30.30 -0.28
CA GLU A 197 34.58 -31.01 0.48
C GLU A 197 34.81 -30.87 1.98
N SER A 198 36.05 -30.93 2.48
CA SER A 198 36.33 -30.73 3.91
C SER A 198 36.36 -29.26 4.36
N GLY A 199 36.57 -28.32 3.43
CA GLY A 199 36.69 -26.89 3.70
C GLY A 199 35.37 -26.14 3.60
N GLU A 200 34.34 -26.76 3.02
CA GLU A 200 33.01 -26.17 2.76
C GLU A 200 31.87 -27.01 3.36
N VAL A 201 32.17 -28.09 4.09
CA VAL A 201 31.17 -28.72 4.95
C VAL A 201 31.12 -27.91 6.24
N LEU A 202 30.15 -26.99 6.31
CA LEU A 202 29.67 -26.38 7.55
C LEU A 202 29.55 -27.50 8.60
N SER A 203 30.33 -27.40 9.67
CA SER A 203 30.24 -28.33 10.77
C SER A 203 28.85 -28.22 11.40
N ALA A 204 28.38 -29.28 12.07
CA ALA A 204 27.16 -29.21 12.89
C ALA A 204 27.22 -28.05 13.91
N ILE A 205 28.44 -27.68 14.35
CA ILE A 205 28.69 -26.52 15.22
C ILE A 205 28.41 -25.21 14.49
N ASP A 206 28.78 -25.08 13.21
CA ASP A 206 28.53 -23.87 12.42
C ASP A 206 27.03 -23.68 12.15
N PHE A 207 26.31 -24.78 11.92
CA PHE A 207 24.84 -24.75 11.81
C PHE A 207 24.17 -24.32 13.11
N GLU A 208 24.62 -24.83 14.26
CA GLU A 208 24.11 -24.39 15.56
C GLU A 208 24.48 -22.92 15.84
N GLN A 209 25.69 -22.47 15.48
CA GLN A 209 26.09 -21.07 15.60
C GLN A 209 25.20 -20.16 14.74
N MET A 210 24.95 -20.53 13.48
CA MET A 210 24.02 -19.80 12.61
C MET A 210 22.60 -19.75 13.19
N LYS A 211 22.14 -20.83 13.82
CA LYS A 211 20.83 -20.88 14.47
C LYS A 211 20.78 -19.96 15.69
N ILE A 212 21.84 -19.92 16.50
CA ILE A 212 21.97 -18.98 17.61
C ILE A 212 21.95 -17.54 17.11
N ASP A 213 22.72 -17.22 16.07
CA ASP A 213 22.80 -15.87 15.52
C ASP A 213 21.46 -15.43 14.89
N ASN A 214 20.79 -16.34 14.17
CA ASN A 214 19.45 -16.08 13.65
C ASN A 214 18.44 -15.82 14.77
N ASN A 215 18.43 -16.66 15.81
CA ASN A 215 17.56 -16.46 16.96
C ASN A 215 17.84 -15.13 17.69
N LYS A 216 19.11 -14.72 17.77
CA LYS A 216 19.51 -13.44 18.33
C LYS A 216 19.01 -12.27 17.48
N CYS A 217 19.14 -12.35 16.16
CA CYS A 217 18.62 -11.35 15.24
C CYS A 217 17.08 -11.26 15.31
N LEU A 218 16.38 -12.40 15.40
CA LEU A 218 14.93 -12.43 15.56
C LEU A 218 14.49 -11.75 16.87
N ALA A 219 15.17 -12.04 17.98
CA ALA A 219 14.90 -11.39 19.26
C ALA A 219 15.11 -9.87 19.19
N GLU A 220 16.16 -9.41 18.52
CA GLU A 220 16.40 -7.97 18.33
C GLU A 220 15.32 -7.32 17.44
N ILE A 221 14.90 -8.00 16.37
CA ILE A 221 13.79 -7.55 15.52
C ILE A 221 12.50 -7.41 16.33
N ASP A 222 12.18 -8.39 17.18
CA ASP A 222 10.99 -8.35 18.03
C ASP A 222 11.04 -7.22 19.06
N GLU A 223 12.19 -6.97 19.67
CA GLU A 223 12.39 -5.84 20.59
C GLU A 223 12.20 -4.49 19.88
N LYS A 224 12.78 -4.33 18.68
CA LYS A 224 12.59 -3.11 17.86
C LYS A 224 11.14 -2.96 17.43
N ASN A 225 10.46 -4.04 17.06
CA ASN A 225 9.04 -4.02 16.71
C ASN A 225 8.18 -3.58 17.90
N HIS A 226 8.46 -4.08 19.11
CA HIS A 226 7.75 -3.67 20.31
C HIS A 226 7.98 -2.17 20.62
N THR A 227 9.21 -1.69 20.45
CA THR A 227 9.56 -0.28 20.57
C THR A 227 8.79 0.58 19.56
N ILE A 228 8.72 0.15 18.29
CA ILE A 228 7.96 0.86 17.25
C ILE A 228 6.46 0.90 17.61
N GLN A 229 5.89 -0.20 18.11
CA GLN A 229 4.49 -0.24 18.51
C GLN A 229 4.18 0.73 19.66
N THR A 230 5.02 0.74 20.70
CA THR A 230 4.86 1.68 21.83
C THR A 230 5.01 3.14 21.39
N MET A 231 5.96 3.45 20.52
CA MET A 231 6.11 4.78 19.93
C MET A 231 4.89 5.17 19.08
N LYS A 232 4.34 4.26 18.26
CA LYS A 232 3.12 4.50 17.47
C LYS A 232 1.92 4.84 18.36
N ILE A 233 1.69 4.07 19.43
CA ILE A 233 0.61 4.34 20.38
C ILE A 233 0.81 5.71 21.04
N THR A 234 2.03 6.03 21.44
CA THR A 234 2.36 7.32 22.06
C THR A 234 2.12 8.47 21.08
N SER A 235 2.56 8.34 19.83
CA SER A 235 2.32 9.33 18.77
C SER A 235 0.83 9.52 18.47
N ALA A 236 0.05 8.44 18.43
CA ALA A 236 -1.40 8.53 18.25
C ALA A 236 -2.06 9.29 19.42
N ARG A 237 -1.66 9.01 20.66
CA ARG A 237 -2.15 9.72 21.85
C ARG A 237 -1.78 11.20 21.82
N THR A 238 -0.54 11.56 21.47
CA THR A 238 -0.13 12.96 21.39
C THR A 238 -0.89 13.71 20.31
N LEU A 239 -1.18 13.08 19.16
CA LEU A 239 -2.03 13.65 18.11
C LEU A 239 -3.47 13.87 18.57
N GLN A 240 -4.05 12.93 19.33
CA GLN A 240 -5.39 13.09 19.92
C GLN A 240 -5.44 14.30 20.87
N ILE A 241 -4.48 14.38 21.80
CA ILE A 241 -4.37 15.50 22.74
C ILE A 241 -4.21 16.83 21.99
N LEU A 242 -3.35 16.87 20.97
CA LEU A 242 -3.14 18.06 20.14
C LEU A 242 -4.43 18.49 19.43
N SER A 243 -5.19 17.53 18.88
CA SER A 243 -6.48 17.78 18.23
C SER A 243 -7.50 18.38 19.20
N GLU A 244 -7.56 17.86 20.44
CA GLU A 244 -8.41 18.42 21.49
C GLU A 244 -8.02 19.86 21.85
N TYR A 245 -6.72 20.14 22.03
CA TYR A 245 -6.25 21.50 22.29
C TYR A 245 -6.54 22.44 21.13
N LYS A 246 -6.38 21.99 19.88
CA LYS A 246 -6.75 22.78 18.69
C LYS A 246 -8.24 23.12 18.69
N LYS A 247 -9.12 22.18 19.06
CA LYS A 247 -10.57 22.43 19.20
C LYS A 247 -10.86 23.44 20.33
N LYS A 248 -10.24 23.28 21.50
CA LYS A 248 -10.39 24.21 22.64
C LYS A 248 -9.93 25.62 22.25
N LEU A 249 -8.77 25.75 21.61
CA LEU A 249 -8.26 27.03 21.14
C LEU A 249 -9.20 27.69 20.12
N SER A 250 -9.73 26.91 19.16
CA SER A 250 -10.68 27.42 18.18
C SER A 250 -11.96 27.95 18.83
N LYS A 251 -12.45 27.29 19.90
CA LYS A 251 -13.61 27.77 20.66
C LYS A 251 -13.31 29.10 21.35
N VAL A 252 -12.19 29.18 22.08
CA VAL A 252 -11.78 30.40 22.78
C VAL A 252 -11.56 31.57 21.82
N LEU A 253 -10.95 31.32 20.65
CA LEU A 253 -10.79 32.35 19.62
C LEU A 253 -12.14 32.83 19.06
N HIS A 254 -13.11 31.93 18.88
CA HIS A 254 -14.45 32.30 18.45
C HIS A 254 -15.17 33.15 19.49
N GLU A 255 -15.12 32.74 20.76
CA GLU A 255 -15.67 33.49 21.90
C GLU A 255 -15.01 34.86 22.04
N GLN A 256 -13.68 34.94 21.92
CA GLN A 256 -12.94 36.19 21.93
C GLN A 256 -13.43 37.13 20.82
N LYS A 257 -13.61 36.61 19.59
CA LYS A 257 -14.12 37.38 18.46
C LYS A 257 -15.55 37.88 18.73
N TYR A 258 -16.40 37.04 19.29
CA TYR A 258 -17.77 37.38 19.67
C TYR A 258 -17.80 38.49 20.74
N ILE A 259 -17.07 38.31 21.85
CA ILE A 259 -16.98 39.29 22.93
C ILE A 259 -16.44 40.63 22.42
N LYS A 260 -15.44 40.61 21.52
CA LYS A 260 -14.92 41.85 20.91
C LYS A 260 -15.99 42.56 20.08
N GLY A 261 -16.85 41.81 19.38
CA GLY A 261 -18.02 42.36 18.68
C GLY A 261 -19.01 43.03 19.64
N GLU A 262 -19.39 42.33 20.71
CA GLU A 262 -20.26 42.85 21.78
C GLU A 262 -19.67 44.10 22.44
N GLN A 263 -18.37 44.11 22.74
CA GLN A 263 -17.68 45.27 23.30
C GLN A 263 -17.76 46.47 22.37
N ASN A 264 -17.50 46.29 21.07
CA ASN A 264 -17.61 47.36 20.09
C ASN A 264 -19.04 47.91 19.98
N GLN A 265 -20.05 47.04 20.00
CA GLN A 265 -21.46 47.45 19.98
C GLN A 265 -21.83 48.23 21.24
N ARG A 266 -21.40 47.78 22.42
CA ARG A 266 -21.64 48.49 23.69
C ARG A 266 -20.93 49.83 23.73
N GLN A 267 -19.70 49.93 23.21
CA GLN A 267 -18.99 51.20 23.09
C GLN A 267 -19.69 52.18 22.14
N GLU A 268 -20.24 51.70 21.03
CA GLU A 268 -21.06 52.53 20.12
C GLU A 268 -22.33 53.03 20.82
N MET A 269 -23.08 52.16 21.50
CA MET A 269 -24.27 52.57 22.27
C MET A 269 -23.91 53.58 23.36
N GLN A 270 -22.82 53.35 24.08
CA GLN A 270 -22.32 54.28 25.10
C GLN A 270 -22.02 55.66 24.50
N ARG A 271 -21.37 55.73 23.33
CA ARG A 271 -21.13 57.00 22.63
C ARG A 271 -22.43 57.72 22.25
N ARG A 272 -23.44 56.99 21.77
CA ARG A 272 -24.76 57.57 21.46
C ARG A 272 -25.46 58.13 22.70
N VAL A 273 -25.55 57.35 23.77
CA VAL A 273 -26.15 57.82 25.03
C VAL A 273 -25.40 59.02 25.60
N GLN A 274 -24.06 59.04 25.53
CA GLN A 274 -23.28 60.20 25.95
C GLN A 274 -23.64 61.44 25.13
N SER A 275 -23.83 61.31 23.80
CA SER A 275 -24.26 62.42 22.96
C SER A 275 -25.67 62.93 23.31
N GLU A 276 -26.62 62.02 23.57
CA GLU A 276 -27.97 62.36 24.01
C GLU A 276 -27.98 63.06 25.37
N ILE A 277 -27.16 62.60 26.33
CA ILE A 277 -27.01 63.25 27.64
C ILE A 277 -26.49 64.68 27.49
N ILE A 278 -25.54 64.92 26.57
CA ILE A 278 -25.03 66.27 26.31
C ILE A 278 -26.16 67.16 25.79
N LEU A 279 -26.94 66.69 24.83
CA LEU A 279 -28.08 67.41 24.27
C LEU A 279 -29.15 67.68 25.33
N ALA A 280 -29.56 66.67 26.09
CA ALA A 280 -30.56 66.80 27.16
C ALA A 280 -30.11 67.78 28.25
N LYS A 281 -28.81 67.82 28.59
CA LYS A 281 -28.27 68.82 29.53
C LYS A 281 -28.34 70.24 28.98
N GLN A 282 -28.12 70.43 27.68
CA GLN A 282 -28.26 71.73 27.03
C GLN A 282 -29.73 72.18 27.05
N GLU A 283 -30.66 71.30 26.67
CA GLU A 283 -32.10 71.56 26.70
C GLU A 283 -32.59 71.87 28.12
N LEU A 284 -32.21 71.07 29.12
CA LEU A 284 -32.54 71.31 30.52
C LEU A 284 -32.04 72.70 31.00
N LYS A 285 -30.88 73.14 30.54
CA LYS A 285 -30.35 74.47 30.88
C LYS A 285 -31.22 75.58 30.29
N LEU A 286 -31.69 75.42 29.05
CA LEU A 286 -32.60 76.37 28.40
C LEU A 286 -33.95 76.41 29.11
N GLU A 287 -34.54 75.25 29.38
CA GLU A 287 -35.81 75.12 30.09
C GLU A 287 -35.75 75.71 31.51
N ARG A 288 -34.68 75.47 32.26
CA ARG A 288 -34.48 76.11 33.58
C ARG A 288 -34.41 77.63 33.48
N ALA A 289 -33.70 78.16 32.49
CA ALA A 289 -33.62 79.61 32.28
C ALA A 289 -34.98 80.21 31.87
N LEU A 290 -35.82 79.48 31.13
CA LEU A 290 -37.19 79.87 30.82
C LEU A 290 -38.08 79.83 32.06
N ASN A 291 -38.00 78.75 32.84
CA ASN A 291 -38.79 78.61 34.06
C ASN A 291 -38.45 79.68 35.10
N GLU A 292 -37.18 80.02 35.25
CA GLU A 292 -36.75 81.14 36.10
C GLU A 292 -37.34 82.48 35.63
N LYS A 293 -37.42 82.73 34.31
CA LYS A 293 -38.12 83.90 33.77
C LYS A 293 -39.60 83.89 34.10
N PHE A 294 -40.27 82.74 34.00
CA PHE A 294 -41.69 82.63 34.36
C PHE A 294 -41.94 82.83 35.86
N GLU A 295 -41.11 82.25 36.73
CA GLU A 295 -41.17 82.50 38.18
C GLU A 295 -40.96 83.97 38.52
N ASN A 296 -39.98 84.64 37.87
CA ASN A 296 -39.78 86.07 37.99
C ASN A 296 -41.02 86.87 37.50
N GLN A 297 -41.64 86.44 36.40
CA GLN A 297 -42.87 87.05 35.91
C GLN A 297 -44.04 86.85 36.90
N ILE A 298 -44.24 85.64 37.43
CA ILE A 298 -45.29 85.32 38.39
C ILE A 298 -45.09 86.10 39.70
N SER A 299 -43.87 86.14 40.23
CA SER A 299 -43.55 86.90 41.45
C SER A 299 -43.69 88.42 41.26
N SER A 300 -43.39 88.93 40.06
CA SER A 300 -43.67 90.33 39.70
C SER A 300 -45.16 90.61 39.43
N TYR A 301 -45.94 89.56 39.16
CA TYR A 301 -47.35 89.65 38.81
C TYR A 301 -48.21 89.75 40.08
N LEU A 302 -48.41 90.98 40.53
CA LEU A 302 -49.40 91.30 41.55
C LEU A 302 -50.76 91.48 40.87
N VAL A 303 -51.71 90.57 41.13
CA VAL A 303 -53.11 90.74 40.70
C VAL A 303 -53.64 92.03 41.33
N PRO A 304 -54.01 93.06 40.54
CA PRO A 304 -54.56 94.29 41.09
C PRO A 304 -55.82 93.98 41.90
N SER A 305 -55.97 94.62 43.06
CA SER A 305 -57.22 94.56 43.83
C SER A 305 -58.39 94.95 42.94
N VAL A 306 -59.58 94.36 43.16
CA VAL A 306 -60.79 94.62 42.34
C VAL A 306 -61.04 96.13 42.17
N ILE A 307 -60.77 96.92 43.20
CA ILE A 307 -60.91 98.39 43.18
C ILE A 307 -59.88 99.04 42.25
N ASP A 308 -58.62 98.59 42.27
CA ASP A 308 -57.57 99.11 41.40
C ASP A 308 -57.76 98.66 39.95
N PHE A 309 -58.29 97.45 39.73
CA PHE A 309 -58.69 96.99 38.40
C PHE A 309 -59.82 97.87 37.82
N VAL A 310 -60.87 98.15 38.60
CA VAL A 310 -61.96 99.05 38.17
C VAL A 310 -61.43 100.45 37.88
N ARG A 311 -60.47 100.96 38.67
CA ARG A 311 -59.81 102.25 38.41
C ARG A 311 -59.02 102.23 37.11
N LEU A 312 -58.20 101.20 36.88
CA LEU A 312 -57.40 101.05 35.66
C LEU A 312 -58.30 100.94 34.41
N VAL A 313 -59.39 100.18 34.48
CA VAL A 313 -60.37 100.08 33.37
C VAL A 313 -61.07 101.42 33.14
N SER A 314 -61.43 102.15 34.20
CA SER A 314 -61.99 103.51 34.07
C SER A 314 -61.00 104.48 33.43
N GLU A 315 -59.72 104.41 33.81
CA GLU A 315 -58.64 105.21 33.24
C GLU A 315 -58.39 104.86 31.77
N GLU A 316 -58.38 103.56 31.43
CA GLU A 316 -58.30 103.07 30.05
C GLU A 316 -59.47 103.62 29.22
N HIS A 317 -60.70 103.54 29.74
CA HIS A 317 -61.88 104.05 29.04
C HIS A 317 -61.84 105.57 28.86
N ALA A 318 -61.33 106.31 29.85
CA ALA A 318 -61.13 107.75 29.78
C ALA A 318 -60.04 108.12 28.77
N LEU A 319 -58.93 107.38 28.74
CA LEU A 319 -57.84 107.55 27.77
C LEU A 319 -58.28 107.18 26.35
N SER A 320 -59.03 106.09 26.17
CA SER A 320 -59.64 105.69 24.90
C SER A 320 -60.63 106.75 24.40
N SER A 321 -61.44 107.32 25.30
CA SER A 321 -62.33 108.44 24.97
C SER A 321 -61.54 109.68 24.55
N LYS A 322 -60.46 110.03 25.25
CA LYS A 322 -59.54 111.11 24.85
C LYS A 322 -58.88 110.81 23.50
N GLN A 323 -58.41 109.59 23.28
CA GLN A 323 -57.80 109.15 22.02
C GLN A 323 -58.81 109.25 20.86
N ASN A 324 -60.08 108.90 21.09
CA ASN A 324 -61.15 109.07 20.11
C ASN A 324 -61.45 110.55 19.83
N ILE A 325 -61.48 111.40 20.86
CA ILE A 325 -61.61 112.86 20.68
C ILE A 325 -60.43 113.41 19.86
N TYR A 326 -59.19 113.03 20.19
CA TYR A 326 -58.01 113.45 19.45
C TYR A 326 -58.00 112.91 18.02
N SER A 327 -58.41 111.66 17.79
CA SER A 327 -58.57 111.07 16.46
C SER A 327 -59.61 111.82 15.64
N ARG A 328 -60.74 112.19 16.26
CA ARG A 328 -61.81 112.96 15.61
C ARG A 328 -61.39 114.40 15.32
N ARG A 329 -60.68 115.06 16.25
CA ARG A 329 -60.03 116.38 16.02
C ARG A 329 -59.00 116.32 14.90
N LEU A 330 -58.17 115.27 14.87
CA LEU A 330 -57.19 115.03 13.80
C LEU A 330 -57.90 114.87 12.46
N THR A 331 -59.04 114.17 12.44
CA THR A 331 -59.85 113.98 11.23
C THR A 331 -60.44 115.30 10.74
N ILE A 332 -61.02 116.11 11.63
CA ILE A 332 -61.52 117.46 11.30
C ILE A 332 -60.38 118.35 10.78
N ALA A 333 -59.22 118.35 11.47
CA ALA A 333 -58.06 119.12 11.03
C ALA A 333 -57.54 118.66 9.66
N LYS A 334 -57.53 117.35 9.38
CA LYS A 334 -57.19 116.79 8.06
C LYS A 334 -58.19 117.23 6.97
N VAL A 335 -59.49 117.23 7.27
CA VAL A 335 -60.53 117.68 6.34
C VAL A 335 -60.44 119.19 6.09
N ALA A 336 -60.26 119.99 7.14
CA ALA A 336 -60.05 121.43 7.03
C ALA A 336 -58.80 121.75 6.20
N LEU A 337 -57.68 121.06 6.45
CA LEU A 337 -56.46 121.18 5.65
C LEU A 337 -56.70 120.83 4.18
N ARG A 338 -57.46 119.76 3.87
CA ARG A 338 -57.84 119.42 2.50
C ARG A 338 -58.71 120.51 1.85
N TYR A 339 -59.68 121.07 2.58
CA TYR A 339 -60.50 122.18 2.11
C TYR A 339 -59.67 123.43 1.81
N TYR A 340 -58.80 123.85 2.74
CA TYR A 340 -57.90 124.98 2.55
C TYR A 340 -56.92 124.75 1.39
N LYS A 341 -56.34 123.55 1.26
CA LYS A 341 -55.49 123.20 0.10
C LYS A 341 -56.26 123.30 -1.22
N LYS A 342 -57.50 122.80 -1.27
CA LYS A 342 -58.34 122.88 -2.48
C LYS A 342 -58.68 124.33 -2.83
N ARG A 343 -59.04 125.15 -1.84
CA ARG A 343 -59.33 126.58 -2.02
C ARG A 343 -58.08 127.38 -2.43
N TRP A 344 -56.92 127.07 -1.86
CA TRP A 344 -55.64 127.69 -2.23
C TRP A 344 -55.21 127.32 -3.66
N LEU A 345 -55.36 126.05 -4.07
CA LEU A 345 -55.13 125.64 -5.46
C LEU A 345 -56.08 126.30 -6.46
N GLN A 346 -57.31 126.59 -6.04
CA GLN A 346 -58.29 127.34 -6.85
C GLN A 346 -57.87 128.81 -7.01
N ILE A 347 -57.38 129.44 -5.94
CA ILE A 347 -56.79 130.79 -5.97
C ILE A 347 -55.52 130.83 -6.83
N GLN A 348 -54.65 129.81 -6.77
CA GLN A 348 -53.48 129.71 -7.64
C GLN A 348 -53.85 129.53 -9.12
N ARG A 349 -54.89 128.75 -9.45
CA ARG A 349 -55.38 128.61 -10.84
C ARG A 349 -56.03 129.88 -11.36
N SER A 350 -56.69 130.66 -10.50
CA SER A 350 -57.20 131.99 -10.86
C SER A 350 -56.06 132.98 -11.11
N ASN A 351 -55.00 132.98 -10.28
CA ASN A 351 -53.86 133.88 -10.44
C ASN A 351 -52.86 133.47 -11.54
N LEU A 352 -52.83 132.21 -11.98
CA LEU A 352 -52.05 131.82 -13.18
C LEU A 352 -52.74 132.20 -14.49
N ASN A 353 -54.07 132.35 -14.50
CA ASN A 353 -54.83 132.74 -15.69
C ASN A 353 -54.84 134.27 -15.93
N GLU A 354 -54.30 135.07 -15.00
CA GLU A 354 -54.06 136.51 -15.18
C GLU A 354 -52.57 136.83 -15.51
N ALA A 355 -51.75 135.81 -15.79
CA ALA A 355 -50.37 135.94 -16.23
C ALA A 355 -50.14 135.45 -17.69
N LEU A 356 -51.12 135.69 -18.58
CA LEU A 356 -51.00 135.62 -20.04
C LEU A 356 -51.77 136.77 -20.70
#